data_AF-A0A2M7UBJ6-F1
#
_entry.id   AF-A0A2M7UBJ6-F1
#
_cell.length_a   1.000
_cell.length_b   1.000
_cell.length_c   1.000
_cell.angle_alpha   90.00
_cell.angle_beta   90.00
_cell.angle_gamma   90.00
#
_symmetry.space_group_name_H-M   'P 1'
#
loop_
_entity.id
_entity.type
_entity.pdbx_description
1 polymer ?
#
loop_
_entity_poly.entity_id
_entity_poly.type
_entity_poly.pdbx_seq_one_letter_code
_entity_poly.pdbx_strand_id
1 'polypeptide(L)'
;MVILKKIFFVLLIIFLFSSLFPNLINYQSKLSFYQQTKDDYEKEKKKQIELKTEIVKKKSVDEVEKTIRNKLNLLKENEVALIIPPPSLSPQATPTPLLFNWQQWWRVFFK
;
A
#
# COMPACT_ATOMS: atom_id res chain seq x y z
N MET A 1 -44.42 -40.04 -8.24
CA MET A 1 -45.20 -38.79 -8.05
C MET A 1 -44.57 -37.83 -7.03
N VAL A 2 -44.12 -38.30 -5.85
CA VAL A 2 -43.54 -37.45 -4.78
C VAL A 2 -42.25 -36.74 -5.21
N ILE A 3 -41.38 -37.42 -5.97
CA ILE A 3 -40.11 -36.86 -6.47
C ILE A 3 -40.36 -35.72 -7.48
N LEU A 4 -41.29 -35.90 -8.42
CA LEU A 4 -41.69 -34.83 -9.36
C LEU A 4 -42.22 -33.60 -8.63
N LYS A 5 -43.05 -33.80 -7.60
CA LYS A 5 -43.57 -32.69 -6.77
C LYS A 5 -42.45 -31.95 -6.05
N LYS A 6 -41.45 -32.65 -5.52
CA LYS A 6 -40.26 -32.04 -4.89
C LYS A 6 -39.44 -31.22 -5.89
N ILE A 7 -39.20 -31.75 -7.10
CA ILE A 7 -38.45 -31.04 -8.16
C ILE A 7 -39.21 -29.78 -8.59
N PHE A 8 -40.52 -29.86 -8.78
CA PHE A 8 -41.36 -28.72 -9.11
C PHE A 8 -41.32 -27.64 -8.01
N PHE A 9 -41.40 -28.04 -6.74
CA PHE A 9 -41.29 -27.10 -5.62
C PHE A 9 -39.92 -26.39 -5.58
N VAL A 10 -38.82 -27.11 -5.84
CA VAL A 10 -37.48 -26.51 -5.91
C VAL A 10 -37.37 -25.52 -7.08
N LEU A 11 -37.90 -25.88 -8.25
CA LEU A 11 -37.93 -24.97 -9.41
C LEU A 11 -38.78 -23.73 -9.13
N LEU A 12 -39.93 -23.88 -8.48
CA LEU A 12 -40.78 -22.77 -8.08
C LEU A 12 -40.05 -21.82 -7.12
N ILE A 13 -39.34 -22.36 -6.13
CA ILE A 13 -38.52 -21.57 -5.20
C ILE A 13 -37.44 -20.81 -5.99
N ILE A 14 -36.65 -21.50 -6.82
CA ILE A 14 -35.61 -20.85 -7.63
C ILE A 14 -36.20 -19.76 -8.53
N PHE A 15 -37.35 -20.01 -9.15
CA PHE A 15 -38.04 -19.04 -9.98
C PHE A 15 -38.44 -17.78 -9.19
N LEU A 16 -39.03 -17.95 -8.01
CA LEU A 16 -39.43 -16.84 -7.14
C LEU A 16 -38.23 -16.01 -6.65
N PHE A 17 -37.09 -16.65 -6.38
CA PHE A 17 -35.87 -15.95 -5.94
C PHE A 17 -35.00 -15.42 -7.09
N SER A 18 -35.23 -15.88 -8.33
CA SER A 18 -34.40 -15.49 -9.49
C SER A 18 -34.43 -13.99 -9.78
N SER A 19 -35.56 -13.33 -9.49
CA SER A 19 -35.75 -11.88 -9.68
C SER A 19 -35.09 -11.03 -8.60
N LEU A 20 -34.80 -11.61 -7.42
CA LEU A 20 -34.22 -10.88 -6.27
C LEU A 20 -32.69 -10.85 -6.32
N PHE A 21 -32.08 -11.91 -6.85
CA PHE A 21 -30.62 -12.05 -6.94
C PHE A 21 -29.91 -10.90 -7.67
N PRO A 22 -30.33 -10.46 -8.88
CA PRO A 22 -29.65 -9.36 -9.57
C PRO A 22 -29.78 -8.03 -8.82
N ASN A 23 -30.89 -7.78 -8.13
CA ASN A 23 -31.08 -6.55 -7.35
C ASN A 23 -30.10 -6.44 -6.18
N LEU A 24 -29.84 -7.56 -5.48
CA LEU A 24 -28.87 -7.59 -4.38
C LEU A 24 -27.44 -7.36 -4.87
N ILE A 25 -27.05 -8.00 -5.98
CA ILE A 25 -25.72 -7.81 -6.58
C ILE A 25 -25.55 -6.35 -7.05
N ASN A 26 -26.56 -5.81 -7.74
CA ASN A 26 -26.53 -4.43 -8.23
C ASN A 26 -26.48 -3.41 -7.09
N TYR A 27 -27.11 -3.69 -5.95
CA TYR A 27 -27.02 -2.82 -4.79
C TYR A 27 -25.60 -2.82 -4.19
N GLN A 28 -25.00 -4.00 -4.03
CA GLN A 28 -23.63 -4.11 -3.52
C GLN A 28 -22.62 -3.41 -4.44
N SER A 29 -22.74 -3.58 -5.76
CA SER A 29 -21.84 -2.93 -6.71
C SER A 29 -21.99 -1.41 -6.73
N LYS A 30 -23.21 -0.89 -6.59
CA LYS A 30 -23.45 0.55 -6.45
C LYS A 30 -22.87 1.12 -5.16
N LEU A 31 -22.97 0.36 -4.06
CA LEU A 31 -22.42 0.78 -2.77
C LEU A 31 -20.89 0.82 -2.80
N SER A 32 -20.25 -0.21 -3.37
CA SER A 32 -18.79 -0.23 -3.50
C SER A 32 -18.29 0.87 -4.44
N PHE A 33 -18.97 1.10 -5.57
CA PHE A 33 -18.67 2.22 -6.47
C PHE A 33 -18.77 3.57 -5.77
N TYR A 34 -19.82 3.78 -4.97
CA TYR A 34 -20.00 5.03 -4.21
C TYR A 34 -18.87 5.23 -3.19
N GLN A 35 -18.52 4.20 -2.42
CA GLN A 35 -17.45 4.28 -1.43
C GLN A 35 -16.10 4.59 -2.09
N GLN A 36 -15.76 3.87 -3.15
CA GLN A 36 -14.53 4.11 -3.90
C GLN A 36 -14.46 5.53 -4.45
N THR A 37 -15.55 6.01 -5.07
CA THR A 37 -15.60 7.38 -5.62
C THR A 37 -15.46 8.44 -4.53
N LYS A 38 -16.05 8.21 -3.37
CA LYS A 38 -15.93 9.11 -2.21
C LYS A 38 -14.50 9.15 -1.70
N ASP A 39 -13.85 8.00 -1.54
CA ASP A 39 -12.48 7.90 -1.04
C ASP A 39 -11.49 8.57 -2.02
N ASP A 40 -11.67 8.35 -3.33
CA ASP A 40 -10.87 9.01 -4.36
C ASP A 40 -11.06 10.53 -4.35
N TYR A 41 -12.29 11.00 -4.19
CA TYR A 41 -12.58 12.42 -4.04
C TYR A 41 -11.89 13.03 -2.80
N GLU A 42 -11.98 12.37 -1.64
CA GLU A 42 -11.34 12.85 -0.43
C GLU A 42 -9.81 12.88 -0.54
N LYS A 43 -9.22 11.89 -1.23
CA LYS A 43 -7.79 11.81 -1.50
C LYS A 43 -7.34 12.97 -2.39
N GLU A 44 -8.01 13.22 -3.51
CA GLU A 44 -7.67 14.31 -4.41
C GLU A 44 -7.91 15.69 -3.76
N LYS A 45 -8.93 15.83 -2.91
CA LYS A 45 -9.15 17.04 -2.12
C LYS A 45 -7.98 17.32 -1.16
N LYS A 46 -7.50 16.30 -0.43
CA LYS A 46 -6.33 16.43 0.45
C LYS A 46 -5.09 16.83 -0.34
N LYS A 47 -4.83 16.15 -1.46
CA LYS A 47 -3.70 16.46 -2.36
C LYS A 47 -3.77 17.89 -2.90
N GLN A 48 -4.96 18.39 -3.26
CA GLN A 48 -5.11 19.76 -3.71
C GLN A 48 -4.71 20.77 -2.62
N ILE A 49 -5.10 20.53 -1.37
CA ILE A 49 -4.75 21.40 -0.22
C ILE A 49 -3.24 21.37 0.02
N GLU A 50 -2.64 20.18 -0.01
CA GLU A 50 -1.19 19.99 0.14
C GLU A 50 -0.42 20.75 -0.94
N LEU A 51 -0.78 20.57 -2.21
CA LEU A 51 -0.13 21.26 -3.34
C LEU A 51 -0.28 22.79 -3.25
N LYS A 52 -1.47 23.29 -2.87
CA LYS A 52 -1.66 24.73 -2.65
C LYS A 52 -0.76 25.26 -1.53
N THR A 53 -0.62 24.49 -0.45
CA THR A 53 0.26 24.82 0.68
C THR A 53 1.72 24.82 0.25
N GLU A 54 2.16 23.82 -0.52
CA GLU A 54 3.51 23.77 -1.07
C GLU A 54 3.82 24.95 -1.99
N ILE A 55 2.87 25.36 -2.83
CA ILE A 55 3.02 26.51 -3.71
C ILE A 55 3.27 27.78 -2.88
N VAL A 56 2.48 28.00 -1.83
CA VAL A 56 2.66 29.16 -0.94
C VAL A 56 4.00 29.07 -0.23
N LYS A 57 4.36 27.90 0.31
CA LYS A 57 5.63 27.66 0.99
C LYS A 57 6.82 27.97 0.07
N LYS A 58 6.85 27.42 -1.14
CA LYS A 58 7.93 27.63 -2.12
C LYS A 58 8.02 29.07 -2.64
N LYS A 59 6.91 29.83 -2.61
CA LYS A 59 6.91 31.26 -2.97
C LYS A 59 7.41 32.16 -1.85
N SER A 60 7.47 31.67 -0.61
CA SER A 60 8.00 32.48 0.50
C SER A 60 9.49 32.77 0.28
N VAL A 61 9.88 34.02 0.53
CA VAL A 61 11.27 34.47 0.36
C VAL A 61 12.22 33.67 1.24
N ASP A 62 11.79 33.31 2.45
CA ASP A 62 12.56 32.52 3.41
C ASP A 62 12.86 31.10 2.90
N GLU A 63 11.89 30.43 2.27
CA GLU A 63 12.12 29.08 1.71
C GLU A 63 12.99 29.12 0.45
N VAL A 64 12.89 30.19 -0.35
CA VAL A 64 13.76 30.42 -1.49
C VAL A 64 15.21 30.64 -1.03
N GLU A 65 15.41 31.54 -0.06
CA GLU A 65 16.72 31.79 0.56
C GLU A 65 17.30 30.51 1.15
N LYS A 66 16.53 29.80 1.98
CA LYS A 66 16.92 28.53 2.57
C LYS A 66 17.29 27.48 1.52
N THR A 67 16.53 27.38 0.43
CA THR A 67 16.82 26.44 -0.66
C THR A 67 18.13 26.77 -1.36
N ILE A 68 18.35 28.05 -1.68
CA ILE A 68 19.60 28.51 -2.31
C ILE A 68 20.78 28.27 -1.36
N ARG A 69 20.64 28.65 -0.09
CA ARG A 69 21.67 28.51 0.94
C ARG A 69 22.06 27.04 1.17
N ASN A 70 21.08 26.14 1.26
CA ASN A 70 21.31 24.70 1.38
C ASN A 70 22.02 24.12 0.15
N LYS A 71 21.66 24.54 -1.06
CA LYS A 71 22.36 24.12 -2.30
C LYS A 71 23.81 24.57 -2.34
N LEU A 72 24.12 25.68 -1.69
CA LEU A 72 25.48 26.21 -1.56
C LEU A 72 26.22 25.65 -0.33
N ASN A 73 25.61 24.72 0.43
CA ASN A 73 26.14 24.19 1.69
C ASN A 73 26.53 25.30 2.70
N LEU A 74 25.80 26.42 2.70
CA LEU A 74 26.00 27.53 3.62
C LEU A 74 25.14 27.33 4.88
N LEU A 75 25.69 27.58 6.07
CA LEU A 75 24.97 27.48 7.33
C LEU A 75 24.47 28.85 7.78
N LYS A 76 23.28 28.88 8.37
CA LYS A 76 22.77 30.07 9.08
C LYS A 76 23.18 30.00 10.55
N GLU A 77 23.23 31.15 11.21
CA GLU A 77 23.43 31.21 12.67
C GLU A 77 22.39 30.34 13.38
N ASN A 78 22.86 29.48 14.30
CA ASN A 78 22.07 28.50 15.05
C ASN A 78 21.58 27.27 14.26
N GLU A 79 22.13 26.98 13.08
CA GLU A 79 21.89 25.71 12.37
C GLU A 79 23.03 24.70 12.55
N VAL A 80 22.69 23.40 12.57
CA VAL A 80 23.65 22.29 12.72
C VAL A 80 23.74 21.50 11.41
N ALA A 81 24.96 21.30 10.91
CA ALA A 81 25.20 20.42 9.77
C ALA A 81 25.27 18.95 10.22
N LEU A 82 24.40 18.10 9.68
CA LEU A 82 24.46 16.65 9.88
C LEU A 82 25.28 16.02 8.74
N ILE A 83 26.49 15.57 9.04
CA ILE A 83 27.35 14.86 8.08
C ILE A 83 27.18 13.36 8.33
N ILE A 84 26.54 12.67 7.40
CA ILE A 84 26.34 11.21 7.47
C ILE A 84 27.50 10.54 6.72
N PRO A 85 28.37 9.77 7.40
CA PRO A 85 29.42 9.02 6.72
C PRO A 85 28.80 7.95 5.80
N PRO A 86 29.46 7.60 4.68
CA PRO A 86 28.99 6.52 3.82
C PRO A 86 28.86 5.22 4.63
N PRO A 87 27.82 4.40 4.36
CA PRO A 87 27.66 3.12 5.06
C PRO A 87 28.89 2.25 4.83
N SER A 88 29.40 1.61 5.91
CA SER A 88 30.51 0.67 5.78
C SER A 88 30.09 -0.48 4.86
N LEU A 89 30.93 -0.77 3.86
CA LEU A 89 30.71 -1.85 2.90
C LEU A 89 30.33 -3.16 3.61
N SER A 90 29.34 -3.85 3.04
CA SER A 90 28.70 -5.10 3.47
C SER A 90 29.66 -6.10 4.17
N PRO A 91 29.19 -6.84 5.19
CA PRO A 91 29.99 -7.89 5.83
C PRO A 91 30.55 -8.86 4.78
N GLN A 92 31.86 -9.08 4.85
CA GLN A 92 32.55 -10.05 4.03
C GLN A 92 32.00 -11.45 4.36
N ALA A 93 31.46 -12.15 3.34
CA ALA A 93 30.93 -13.50 3.52
C ALA A 93 32.02 -14.38 4.13
N THR A 94 31.74 -14.94 5.31
CA THR A 94 32.59 -15.96 5.92
C THR A 94 32.68 -17.15 4.96
N PRO A 95 33.88 -17.67 4.65
CA PRO A 95 34.00 -18.79 3.72
C PRO A 95 33.19 -19.98 4.23
N THR A 96 32.12 -20.32 3.51
CA THR A 96 31.30 -21.49 3.81
C THR A 96 32.16 -22.74 3.62
N PRO A 97 32.32 -23.60 4.65
CA PRO A 97 33.07 -24.84 4.48
C PRO A 97 32.35 -25.73 3.47
N LEU A 98 33.10 -26.28 2.51
CA LEU A 98 32.60 -27.27 1.53
C LEU A 98 32.28 -28.58 2.26
N LEU A 99 31.06 -28.66 2.80
CA LEU A 99 30.52 -29.87 3.41
C LEU A 99 29.60 -30.56 2.41
N PHE A 100 29.66 -31.88 2.35
CA PHE A 100 28.72 -32.67 1.55
C PHE A 100 27.29 -32.49 2.09
N ASN A 101 26.29 -32.55 1.21
CA ASN A 101 24.88 -32.29 1.55
C ASN A 101 24.40 -33.07 2.79
N TRP A 102 24.81 -34.34 2.94
CA TRP A 102 24.43 -35.16 4.10
C TRP A 102 25.00 -34.62 5.43
N GLN A 103 26.21 -34.05 5.42
CA GLN A 103 26.83 -33.45 6.62
C GLN A 103 26.13 -32.16 7.02
N GLN A 104 25.63 -31.41 6.04
CA GLN A 104 24.83 -30.20 6.28
C GLN A 104 23.52 -30.57 6.98
N TRP A 105 22.80 -31.56 6.45
CA TRP A 105 21.56 -32.05 7.06
C TRP A 105 21.78 -32.64 8.46
N TRP A 106 22.85 -33.42 8.66
CA TRP A 106 23.17 -33.97 9.97
C TRP A 106 23.36 -32.87 11.03
N ARG A 107 24.06 -31.79 10.68
CA ARG A 107 24.30 -30.67 11.59
C ARG A 107 23.02 -29.91 11.94
N VAL A 108 22.09 -29.76 10.99
CA VAL A 108 20.82 -29.06 11.23
C VAL A 108 19.92 -29.85 12.17
N PHE A 109 19.92 -31.17 12.05
CA PHE A 109 18.94 -32.01 12.76
C PHE A 109 19.48 -32.68 14.03
N PHE A 110 20.80 -32.82 14.19
CA PHE A 110 21.39 -33.63 15.27
C PHE A 110 22.55 -32.97 16.02
N LYS A 111 22.87 -31.70 15.74
CA LYS A 111 23.87 -30.94 16.49
C LYS A 111 23.23 -29.75 17.21
#